data_AF-A0A2V8SWB1-F1
#
_entry.id   AF-A0A2V8SWB1-F1
#
_cell.length_a   1.000
_cell.length_b   1.000
_cell.length_c   1.000
_cell.angle_alpha   90.00
_cell.angle_beta   90.00
_cell.angle_gamma   90.00
#
_symmetry.space_group_name_H-M   'P 1'
#
loop_
_entity.id
_entity.type
_entity.pdbx_description
1 polymer ?
#
loop_
_entity_poly.entity_id
_entity_poly.type
_entity_poly.pdbx_seq_one_letter_code
_entity_poly.pdbx_strand_id
1 'polypeptide(L)'
;MKLLLMVTAVFEGATGIALLVAPSIAVSTLLGAELDTPGGLVVGRIAGAALAALAIASWQARNGERHGIAAGVVAAMFVYNLAAAMIVAYAAVGFGLQSPLMWPVVFAHNVMAAWCAAILWLQRTPLDGG
;
A
#
# COMPACT_ATOMS: atom_id res chain seq x y z
N MET A 1 -13.04 16.77 11.35
CA MET A 1 -12.56 15.53 10.70
C MET A 1 -11.76 15.79 9.41
N LYS A 2 -12.22 16.67 8.50
CA LYS A 2 -11.50 16.97 7.23
C LYS A 2 -10.03 17.39 7.42
N LEU A 3 -9.73 18.23 8.43
CA LEU A 3 -8.36 18.66 8.75
C LEU A 3 -7.47 17.49 9.18
N LEU A 4 -7.94 16.64 10.11
CA LEU A 4 -7.21 15.45 10.55
C LEU A 4 -6.86 14.54 9.37
N LEU A 5 -7.84 14.21 8.53
CA LEU A 5 -7.63 13.36 7.34
C LEU A 5 -6.64 13.96 6.34
N MET A 6 -6.65 15.29 6.18
CA MET A 6 -5.69 15.98 5.32
C MET A 6 -4.27 15.92 5.90
N VAL A 7 -4.13 16.21 7.19
CA VAL A 7 -2.83 16.17 7.89
C VAL A 7 -2.28 14.75 7.83
N THR A 8 -3.06 13.73 8.18
CA THR A 8 -2.67 12.31 8.07
C THR A 8 -2.27 11.96 6.64
N ALA A 9 -3.05 12.35 5.62
CA ALA A 9 -2.70 12.04 4.23
C ALA A 9 -1.35 12.62 3.80
N VAL A 10 -1.01 13.83 4.25
CA VAL A 10 0.27 14.47 3.93
C VAL A 10 1.43 13.83 4.69
N PHE A 11 1.32 13.69 6.01
CA PHE A 11 2.40 13.14 6.83
C PHE A 11 2.67 11.67 6.55
N GLU A 12 1.62 10.85 6.49
CA GLU A 12 1.75 9.42 6.19
C GLU A 12 2.11 9.20 4.72
N GLY A 13 1.65 10.07 3.81
CA GLY A 13 2.05 10.03 2.41
C GLY A 13 3.54 10.27 2.24
N ALA A 14 4.07 11.33 2.88
CA ALA A 14 5.50 11.66 2.82
C ALA A 14 6.36 10.56 3.47
N THR A 15 6.00 10.12 4.67
CA THR A 15 6.70 9.05 5.39
C THR A 15 6.63 7.73 4.63
N GLY A 16 5.46 7.41 4.07
CA GLY A 16 5.23 6.21 3.26
C GLY A 16 6.10 6.16 2.01
N ILE A 17 6.18 7.27 1.27
CA ILE A 17 7.06 7.37 0.10
C ILE A 17 8.53 7.22 0.51
N ALA A 18 8.95 7.89 1.59
CA ALA A 18 10.33 7.80 2.08
C ALA A 18 10.71 6.36 2.44
N LEU A 19 9.86 5.64 3.19
CA LEU A 19 10.08 4.24 3.54
C LEU A 19 10.02 3.29 2.34
N LEU A 20 9.17 3.58 1.35
CA LEU A 20 9.03 2.74 0.16
C LEU A 20 10.24 2.85 -0.77
N VAL A 21 10.80 4.06 -0.93
CA VAL A 21 11.90 4.32 -1.86
C VAL A 21 13.27 4.13 -1.18
N ALA A 22 13.46 4.69 0.00
CA ALA A 22 14.74 4.74 0.70
C ALA A 22 14.60 4.38 2.20
N PRO A 23 14.22 3.12 2.52
CA PRO A 23 13.95 2.69 3.89
C PRO A 23 15.12 2.93 4.86
N SER A 24 16.37 2.68 4.47
CA SER A 24 17.54 2.95 5.33
C SER A 24 17.66 4.42 5.70
N ILE A 25 17.47 5.33 4.74
CA ILE A 25 17.55 6.78 4.97
C ILE A 25 16.39 7.22 5.87
N ALA A 26 15.17 6.76 5.57
CA ALA A 26 14.00 7.07 6.39
C ALA A 26 14.16 6.60 7.84
N VAL A 27 14.59 5.35 8.05
CA VAL A 27 14.76 4.80 9.40
C VAL A 27 15.94 5.43 10.14
N SER A 28 17.07 5.68 9.49
CA SER A 28 18.20 6.36 10.14
C SER A 28 17.87 7.81 10.51
N THR A 29 17.15 8.54 9.67
CA THR A 29 16.76 9.93 9.96
C THR A 29 15.66 10.04 11.02
N LEU A 30 14.69 9.12 11.03
CA LEU A 30 13.58 9.16 11.99
C LEU A 30 13.93 8.53 13.34
N LEU A 31 14.65 7.40 13.33
CA LEU A 31 14.87 6.57 14.52
C LEU A 31 16.32 6.58 14.99
N GLY A 32 17.27 7.14 14.22
CA GLY A 32 18.69 7.12 14.56
C GLY A 32 19.30 5.72 14.52
N ALA A 33 18.70 4.79 13.76
CA ALA A 33 19.11 3.39 13.70
C ALA A 33 19.36 2.94 12.25
N GLU A 34 20.24 1.96 12.09
CA GLU A 34 20.55 1.35 10.79
C GLU A 34 19.47 0.32 10.39
N LEU A 35 19.16 0.26 9.09
CA LEU A 35 18.21 -0.70 8.52
C LEU A 35 18.74 -1.25 7.19
N ASP A 36 19.80 -2.04 7.25
CA ASP A 36 20.53 -2.45 6.04
C ASP A 36 20.45 -3.96 5.73
N THR A 37 19.79 -4.73 6.59
CA THR A 37 19.55 -6.14 6.29
C THR A 37 18.51 -6.28 5.17
N PRO A 38 18.64 -7.25 4.24
CA PRO A 38 17.66 -7.48 3.19
C PRO A 38 16.24 -7.65 3.70
N GLY A 39 16.07 -8.40 4.81
CA GLY A 39 14.76 -8.55 5.47
C GLY A 39 14.23 -7.23 6.04
N GLY A 40 15.09 -6.44 6.67
CA GLY A 40 14.73 -5.11 7.19
C GLY A 40 14.29 -4.16 6.08
N LEU A 41 15.01 -4.11 4.96
CA LEU A 41 14.65 -3.30 3.80
C LEU A 41 13.28 -3.69 3.22
N VAL A 42 12.98 -4.98 3.16
CA VAL A 42 11.67 -5.49 2.69
C VAL A 42 10.56 -5.04 3.64
N VAL A 43 10.73 -5.23 4.94
CA VAL A 43 9.75 -4.79 5.95
C VAL A 43 9.54 -3.27 5.90
N GLY A 44 10.62 -2.49 5.75
CA GLY A 44 10.56 -1.04 5.60
C GLY A 44 9.74 -0.62 4.39
N ARG A 45 9.93 -1.27 3.24
CA ARG A 45 9.12 -0.99 2.03
C ARG A 45 7.65 -1.38 2.21
N ILE A 46 7.35 -2.49 2.87
CA ILE A 46 5.97 -2.90 3.18
C ILE A 46 5.29 -1.87 4.10
N ALA A 47 6.00 -1.40 5.13
CA ALA A 47 5.52 -0.31 5.98
C ALA A 47 5.25 0.96 5.16
N GLY A 48 6.17 1.33 4.26
CA GLY A 48 5.99 2.45 3.35
C GLY A 48 4.75 2.32 2.46
N ALA A 49 4.51 1.13 1.90
CA ALA A 49 3.32 0.84 1.10
C ALA A 49 2.02 0.93 1.93
N ALA A 50 2.04 0.48 3.19
CA ALA A 50 0.90 0.59 4.09
C ALA A 50 0.56 2.05 4.41
N LEU A 51 1.57 2.89 4.69
CA LEU A 51 1.37 4.31 4.96
C LEU A 51 0.88 5.07 3.71
N ALA A 52 1.40 4.74 2.53
CA ALA A 52 0.90 5.29 1.27
C ALA A 52 -0.57 4.92 1.04
N ALA A 53 -0.96 3.69 1.31
CA ALA A 53 -2.36 3.26 1.23
C ALA A 53 -3.25 3.98 2.26
N LEU A 54 -2.78 4.17 3.49
CA LEU A 54 -3.48 4.94 4.51
C LEU A 54 -3.66 6.41 4.09
N ALA A 55 -2.65 7.00 3.46
CA ALA A 55 -2.74 8.36 2.93
C ALA A 55 -3.79 8.48 1.83
N ILE A 56 -3.84 7.52 0.90
CA ILE A 56 -4.88 7.44 -0.14
C ILE A 56 -6.27 7.29 0.49
N ALA A 57 -6.43 6.37 1.43
CA ALA A 57 -7.70 6.16 2.13
C ALA A 57 -8.17 7.43 2.86
N SER A 58 -7.25 8.11 3.57
CA SER A 58 -7.53 9.35 4.30
C SER A 58 -7.92 10.50 3.35
N TRP A 59 -7.22 10.61 2.22
CA TRP A 59 -7.54 11.60 1.19
C TRP A 59 -8.91 11.37 0.55
N GLN A 60 -9.24 10.12 0.22
CA GLN A 60 -10.52 9.75 -0.37
C GLN A 60 -11.68 9.94 0.63
N ALA A 61 -11.48 9.57 1.90
CA ALA A 61 -12.47 9.78 2.96
C ALA A 61 -12.77 11.27 3.17
N ARG A 62 -11.77 12.15 2.99
CA ARG A 62 -11.96 13.61 3.02
C ARG A 62 -12.84 14.12 1.87
N ASN A 63 -12.72 13.51 0.68
CA ASN A 63 -13.37 13.95 -0.57
C ASN A 63 -14.69 13.21 -0.86
N GLY A 64 -15.25 12.50 0.13
CA GLY A 64 -16.26 11.44 0.00
C GLY A 64 -17.63 11.76 -0.61
N GLU A 65 -17.81 12.86 -1.33
CA GLU A 65 -19.09 13.23 -1.97
C GLU A 65 -19.30 12.59 -3.36
N ARG A 66 -18.27 11.98 -3.98
CA ARG A 66 -18.36 11.57 -5.41
C ARG A 66 -18.46 10.06 -5.71
N HIS A 67 -17.92 9.17 -4.87
CA HIS A 67 -17.88 7.70 -5.13
C HIS A 67 -18.10 6.83 -3.87
N GLY A 68 -18.43 7.43 -2.72
CA GLY A 68 -18.62 6.72 -1.46
C GLY A 68 -17.32 6.33 -0.74
N ILE A 69 -17.34 6.39 0.60
CA ILE A 69 -16.17 6.11 1.47
C ILE A 69 -15.63 4.69 1.25
N ALA A 70 -16.51 3.71 1.01
CA ALA A 70 -16.14 2.31 0.80
C ALA A 70 -15.27 2.12 -0.46
N ALA A 71 -15.59 2.78 -1.57
CA ALA A 71 -14.81 2.67 -2.80
C ALA A 71 -13.38 3.22 -2.63
N GLY A 72 -13.23 4.31 -1.87
CA GLY A 72 -11.93 4.88 -1.51
C GLY A 72 -11.06 3.91 -0.71
N VAL A 73 -11.66 3.18 0.25
CA VAL A 73 -10.97 2.16 1.03
C VAL A 73 -10.56 0.97 0.16
N VAL A 74 -11.44 0.49 -0.73
CA VAL A 74 -11.11 -0.61 -1.65
C VAL A 74 -9.98 -0.22 -2.61
N ALA A 75 -9.94 1.04 -3.08
CA ALA A 75 -8.83 1.54 -3.89
C ALA A 75 -7.50 1.56 -3.12
N ALA A 76 -7.50 1.97 -1.85
CA ALA A 76 -6.31 1.91 -1.01
C ALA A 76 -5.85 0.45 -0.76
N MET A 77 -6.79 -0.46 -0.50
CA MET A 77 -6.50 -1.89 -0.35
C MET A 77 -5.89 -2.48 -1.62
N PHE A 78 -6.38 -2.09 -2.80
CA PHE A 78 -5.81 -2.51 -4.08
C PHE A 78 -4.34 -2.09 -4.20
N VAL A 79 -4.04 -0.81 -3.95
CA VAL A 79 -2.68 -0.27 -4.03
C VAL A 79 -1.75 -0.99 -3.06
N TYR A 80 -2.18 -1.20 -1.81
CA TYR A 80 -1.39 -1.93 -0.83
C TYR A 80 -1.10 -3.37 -1.28
N ASN A 81 -2.12 -4.11 -1.70
CA ASN A 81 -1.96 -5.51 -2.10
C ASN A 81 -1.00 -5.65 -3.28
N LEU A 82 -1.13 -4.79 -4.29
CA LEU A 82 -0.23 -4.80 -5.44
C LEU A 82 1.21 -4.47 -5.03
N ALA A 83 1.41 -3.41 -4.22
CA ALA A 83 2.73 -3.05 -3.73
C ALA A 83 3.37 -4.16 -2.90
N ALA A 84 2.62 -4.77 -1.97
CA ALA A 84 3.10 -5.87 -1.15
C ALA A 84 3.52 -7.08 -1.98
N ALA A 85 2.70 -7.46 -2.98
CA ALA A 85 3.04 -8.55 -3.91
C ALA A 85 4.34 -8.25 -4.67
N MET A 86 4.50 -7.03 -5.20
CA MET A 86 5.71 -6.63 -5.93
C MET A 86 6.95 -6.61 -5.04
N ILE A 87 6.83 -6.09 -3.81
CA ILE A 87 7.95 -6.01 -2.86
C ILE A 87 8.41 -7.41 -2.45
N VAL A 88 7.50 -8.32 -2.12
CA VAL A 88 7.84 -9.69 -1.71
C VAL A 88 8.39 -10.49 -2.89
N ALA A 89 7.80 -10.34 -4.09
CA ALA A 89 8.33 -10.98 -5.30
C ALA A 89 9.74 -10.48 -5.62
N TYR A 90 9.97 -9.16 -5.56
CA TYR A 90 11.30 -8.56 -5.72
C TYR A 90 12.28 -9.06 -4.66
N ALA A 91 11.84 -9.25 -3.41
CA ALA A 91 12.69 -9.81 -2.37
C ALA A 91 13.15 -11.24 -2.68
N ALA A 92 12.26 -12.07 -3.23
CA ALA A 92 12.57 -13.44 -3.58
C ALA A 92 13.59 -13.52 -4.73
N VAL A 93 13.43 -12.69 -5.76
CA VAL A 93 14.28 -12.74 -6.97
C VAL A 93 15.54 -11.87 -6.88
N GLY A 94 15.46 -10.72 -6.23
CA GLY A 94 16.52 -9.69 -6.20
C GLY A 94 17.46 -9.79 -5.00
N PHE A 95 16.96 -10.19 -3.83
CA PHE A 95 17.78 -10.36 -2.62
C PHE A 95 18.11 -11.83 -2.32
N GLY A 96 17.59 -12.77 -3.09
CA GLY A 96 17.79 -14.20 -2.86
C GLY A 96 17.18 -14.71 -1.54
N LEU A 97 16.24 -13.95 -0.95
CA LEU A 97 15.47 -14.40 0.21
C LEU A 97 14.57 -15.55 -0.25
N GLN A 98 14.87 -16.77 0.19
CA GLN A 98 14.10 -17.96 -0.18
C GLN A 98 13.40 -18.50 1.06
N SER A 99 12.10 -18.24 1.16
CA SER A 99 11.23 -18.89 2.15
C SER A 99 10.01 -19.47 1.43
N PRO A 100 9.59 -20.71 1.75
CA PRO A 100 8.42 -21.33 1.13
C PRO A 100 7.14 -20.50 1.24
N LEU A 101 7.03 -19.62 2.25
CA LEU A 101 5.85 -18.77 2.46
C LEU A 101 5.80 -17.54 1.52
N MET A 102 6.89 -17.16 0.86
CA MET A 102 6.92 -15.96 0.03
C MET A 102 5.98 -16.06 -1.17
N TRP A 103 6.00 -17.19 -1.89
CA TRP A 103 5.12 -17.40 -3.03
C TRP A 103 3.62 -17.45 -2.65
N PRO A 104 3.22 -18.17 -1.58
CA PRO A 104 1.87 -18.05 -1.03
C PRO A 104 1.46 -16.62 -0.68
N VAL A 105 2.37 -15.84 -0.07
CA VAL A 105 2.10 -14.43 0.26
C VAL A 105 1.89 -13.59 -1.00
N VAL A 106 2.75 -13.75 -2.02
CA VAL A 106 2.60 -13.06 -3.31
C VAL A 106 1.27 -13.43 -3.97
N PHE A 107 0.93 -14.73 -3.98
CA PHE A 107 -0.32 -15.21 -4.56
C PHE A 107 -1.54 -14.62 -3.85
N ALA A 108 -1.57 -14.69 -2.52
CA ALA A 108 -2.68 -14.17 -1.71
C ALA A 108 -2.93 -12.68 -1.96
N HIS A 109 -1.86 -11.86 -2.00
CA HIS A 109 -2.00 -10.43 -2.27
C HIS A 109 -2.47 -10.16 -3.71
N ASN A 110 -2.02 -10.94 -4.71
CA ASN A 110 -2.54 -10.81 -6.09
C ASN A 110 -4.02 -11.16 -6.20
N VAL A 111 -4.48 -12.21 -5.52
CA VAL A 111 -5.91 -12.57 -5.47
C VAL A 111 -6.73 -11.44 -4.85
N MET A 112 -6.26 -10.88 -3.72
CA MET A 112 -6.94 -9.76 -3.07
C MET A 112 -6.91 -8.49 -3.93
N ALA A 113 -5.82 -8.21 -4.63
CA ALA A 113 -5.73 -7.10 -5.58
C ALA A 113 -6.72 -7.28 -6.74
N ALA A 114 -6.79 -8.49 -7.33
CA ALA A 114 -7.74 -8.80 -8.39
C ALA A 114 -9.20 -8.63 -7.92
N TRP A 115 -9.51 -9.07 -6.70
CA TRP A 115 -10.83 -8.87 -6.10
C TRP A 115 -11.15 -7.38 -5.93
N CYS A 116 -10.24 -6.59 -5.38
CA CYS A 116 -10.44 -5.14 -5.23
C CYS A 116 -10.66 -4.46 -6.58
N ALA A 117 -9.88 -4.84 -7.59
CA ALA A 117 -10.03 -4.34 -8.96
C ALA A 117 -11.41 -4.72 -9.55
N ALA A 118 -11.87 -5.94 -9.34
CA ALA A 118 -13.19 -6.40 -9.79
C ALA A 118 -14.32 -5.58 -9.14
N ILE A 119 -14.26 -5.33 -7.82
CA ILE A 119 -15.24 -4.47 -7.12
C ILE A 119 -15.24 -3.06 -7.73
N LEU A 120 -14.07 -2.45 -7.91
CA LEU A 120 -13.96 -1.09 -8.44
C LEU A 120 -14.43 -1.01 -9.90
N TRP A 121 -14.23 -2.06 -10.68
CA TRP A 121 -14.72 -2.16 -12.05
C TRP A 121 -16.25 -2.25 -12.09
N LEU A 122 -16.84 -3.13 -11.28
CA LEU A 122 -18.30 -3.29 -11.18
C LEU A 122 -19.00 -2.00 -10.72
N GLN A 123 -18.36 -1.21 -9.85
CA GLN A 123 -18.89 0.08 -9.40
C GLN A 123 -18.81 1.19 -10.45
N ARG A 124 -17.95 1.04 -11.47
CA ARG A 124 -17.80 2.03 -12.56
C ARG A 124 -18.75 1.80 -13.72
N THR A 125 -19.24 0.57 -13.91
CA THR A 125 -20.28 0.25 -14.90
C THR A 125 -21.65 0.52 -14.28
N PRO A 126 -22.37 1.58 -14.67
CA PRO A 126 -23.79 1.65 -14.40
C PRO A 126 -24.45 0.46 -15.11
N LEU A 127 -25.49 -0.11 -14.52
CA LEU A 127 -26.37 -1.05 -15.22
C LEU A 127 -27.14 -0.28 -16.31
N ASP A 128 -26.48 0.08 -17.41
CA ASP A 128 -27.10 0.61 -18.63
C ASP A 128 -27.67 -0.55 -19.46
N GLY A 129 -28.47 -1.41 -18.83
CA GLY A 129 -29.08 -2.56 -19.50
C GLY A 129 -30.03 -3.32 -18.60
N GLY A 130 -31.31 -2.91 -18.61
CA GLY A 130 -32.42 -3.60 -17.94
C GLY A 130 -33.65 -2.73 -17.83
#